data_AF-N2BKL2-F1
#
_entry.id   AF-N2BKL2-F1
#
_cell.length_a   1.000
_cell.length_b   1.000
_cell.length_c   1.000
_cell.angle_alpha   90.00
_cell.angle_beta   90.00
_cell.angle_gamma   90.00
#
_symmetry.space_group_name_H-M   'P 1'
#
loop_
_entity.id
_entity.type
_entity.pdbx_description
1 polymer ?
#
loop_
_entity_poly.entity_id
_entity_poly.type
_entity_poly.pdbx_seq_one_letter_code
_entity_poly.pdbx_strand_id
1 'polypeptide(L)'
;MLNERLLGILSTKENVNLETLGFIHNIRKYAAIITPIDIAGERLGTLFVYRCEEPYDIDDIILCEYGTTVVGLEMMRSVNEESEEETRKIQIVRSAISTLSFSELEAIIHIFDELNGTEGILVASKVADRVGITRSVIVNALRKFESAGVIESRSSGMKGTYIKVVNDVVFSELEAVKKKNQKGI
;
A
#
# COMPACT_ATOMS: atom_id res chain seq x y z
N MET A 1 12.05 5.56 -25.14
CA MET A 1 11.73 5.99 -26.52
C MET A 1 10.29 6.48 -26.74
N LEU A 2 9.21 5.70 -26.53
CA LEU A 2 7.82 6.25 -26.65
C LEU A 2 7.40 7.09 -25.44
N ASN A 3 7.60 6.57 -24.23
CA ASN A 3 7.22 7.28 -23.00
C ASN A 3 7.88 8.66 -22.87
N GLU A 4 9.18 8.76 -23.16
CA GLU A 4 9.91 10.04 -23.17
C GLU A 4 9.34 11.05 -24.18
N ARG A 5 8.87 10.58 -25.34
CA ARG A 5 8.22 11.44 -26.35
C ARG A 5 6.88 11.96 -25.85
N LEU A 6 6.10 11.14 -25.12
CA LEU A 6 4.85 11.55 -24.49
C LEU A 6 5.09 12.54 -23.34
N LEU A 7 6.11 12.30 -22.52
CA LEU A 7 6.51 13.21 -21.44
C LEU A 7 7.01 14.56 -21.95
N GLY A 8 7.59 14.60 -23.15
CA GLY A 8 7.97 15.84 -23.83
C GLY A 8 6.79 16.70 -24.31
N ILE A 9 5.56 16.21 -24.23
CA ILE A 9 4.34 16.97 -24.56
C ILE A 9 3.86 17.68 -23.30
N LEU A 10 4.00 19.01 -23.28
CA LEU A 10 3.72 19.88 -22.12
C LEU A 10 2.36 20.56 -22.17
N SER A 11 1.64 20.42 -23.28
CA SER A 11 0.29 20.96 -23.48
C SER A 11 -0.49 20.02 -24.38
N THR A 12 -1.81 20.13 -24.39
CA THR A 12 -2.65 19.38 -25.34
C THR A 12 -2.15 19.58 -26.76
N LYS A 13 -2.05 18.47 -27.49
CA LYS A 13 -1.76 18.46 -28.93
C LYS A 13 -2.79 17.60 -29.63
N GLU A 14 -3.60 18.20 -30.47
CA GLU A 14 -4.55 17.56 -31.36
C GLU A 14 -3.89 17.18 -32.69
N ASN A 15 -4.49 16.20 -33.38
CA ASN A 15 -4.08 15.74 -34.71
C ASN A 15 -2.56 15.45 -34.83
N VAL A 16 -1.99 14.83 -33.78
CA VAL A 16 -0.54 14.62 -33.67
C VAL A 16 -0.02 13.71 -34.78
N ASN A 17 1.13 14.07 -35.35
CA ASN A 17 1.81 13.19 -36.30
C ASN A 17 2.32 11.93 -35.59
N LEU A 18 1.62 10.82 -35.81
CA LEU A 18 1.91 9.52 -35.21
C LEU A 18 3.29 8.95 -35.59
N GLU A 19 3.87 9.33 -36.73
CA GLU A 19 5.25 8.93 -37.10
C GLU A 19 6.27 9.45 -36.08
N THR A 20 6.08 10.69 -35.61
CA THR A 20 6.98 11.32 -34.64
C THR A 20 6.98 10.63 -33.29
N LEU A 21 5.89 9.92 -32.97
CA LEU A 21 5.75 9.11 -31.77
C LEU A 21 6.30 7.69 -31.97
N GLY A 22 6.52 7.25 -33.21
CA GLY A 22 7.08 5.94 -33.56
C GLY A 22 6.04 4.92 -34.03
N PHE A 23 4.83 5.36 -34.38
CA PHE A 23 3.83 4.50 -35.01
C PHE A 23 4.11 4.37 -36.52
N ILE A 24 3.88 3.18 -37.07
CA ILE A 24 4.39 2.82 -38.42
C ILE A 24 3.29 2.32 -39.37
N HIS A 25 2.17 1.80 -38.84
CA HIS A 25 1.10 1.18 -39.65
C HIS A 25 -0.19 1.99 -39.64
N ASN A 26 -0.79 2.19 -40.82
CA ASN A 26 -2.11 2.82 -41.02
C ASN A 26 -2.28 4.21 -40.39
N ILE A 27 -1.19 4.86 -40.00
CA ILE A 27 -1.16 6.14 -39.27
C ILE A 27 -1.91 7.28 -39.95
N ARG A 28 -1.99 7.31 -41.29
CA ARG A 28 -2.73 8.35 -42.03
C ARG A 28 -4.23 8.25 -41.85
N LYS A 29 -4.74 7.11 -41.39
CA LYS A 29 -6.17 6.89 -41.13
C LYS A 29 -6.56 7.36 -39.73
N TYR A 30 -5.60 7.64 -38.84
CA TYR A 30 -5.88 7.94 -37.45
C TYR A 30 -5.48 9.38 -37.12
N ALA A 31 -6.39 10.09 -36.47
CA ALA A 31 -6.07 11.31 -35.74
C ALA A 31 -5.88 10.95 -34.27
N ALA A 32 -4.93 11.61 -33.61
CA ALA A 32 -4.72 11.46 -32.17
C ALA A 32 -4.66 12.81 -31.47
N ILE A 33 -5.23 12.88 -30.27
CA ILE A 33 -5.07 13.99 -29.33
C ILE A 33 -4.34 13.47 -28.09
N ILE A 34 -3.36 14.24 -27.64
CA ILE A 34 -2.51 13.89 -26.52
C ILE A 34 -2.57 15.02 -25.52
N THR A 35 -3.01 14.71 -24.30
CA THR A 35 -3.16 15.69 -23.23
C THR A 35 -2.34 15.24 -22.02
N PRO A 36 -1.46 16.11 -21.49
CA PRO A 36 -0.73 15.78 -20.29
C PRO A 36 -1.66 15.76 -19.08
N ILE A 37 -1.50 14.76 -18.21
CA ILE A 37 -2.23 14.69 -16.93
C ILE A 37 -1.34 15.34 -15.88
N ASP A 38 -1.50 16.65 -15.72
CA ASP A 38 -0.77 17.47 -14.75
C ASP A 38 -1.72 17.98 -13.66
N ILE A 39 -1.37 17.77 -12.40
CA ILE A 39 -2.17 18.25 -11.26
C ILE A 39 -1.25 18.64 -10.10
N ALA A 40 -1.56 19.75 -9.42
CA ALA A 40 -0.75 20.31 -8.33
C ALA A 40 0.76 20.50 -8.65
N GLY A 41 1.10 20.71 -9.93
CA GLY A 41 2.48 20.89 -10.38
C GLY A 41 3.24 19.57 -10.61
N GLU A 42 2.56 18.42 -10.52
CA GLU A 42 3.13 17.10 -10.78
C GLU A 42 2.55 16.46 -12.05
N ARG A 43 3.42 15.81 -12.82
CA ARG A 43 3.05 15.03 -14.02
C ARG A 43 2.66 13.62 -13.63
N LEU A 44 1.36 13.33 -13.60
CA LEU A 44 0.85 12.00 -13.25
C LEU A 44 0.82 11.03 -14.44
N GLY A 45 0.71 11.54 -15.67
CA GLY A 45 0.60 10.68 -16.84
C GLY A 45 0.32 11.42 -18.13
N THR A 46 -0.11 10.67 -19.15
CA THR A 46 -0.49 11.23 -20.45
C THR A 46 -1.76 10.55 -20.94
N LEU A 47 -2.79 11.33 -21.23
CA LEU A 47 -3.97 10.85 -21.93
C LEU A 47 -3.66 10.82 -23.43
N PHE A 48 -3.82 9.65 -24.05
CA PHE A 48 -3.68 9.46 -25.49
C PHE A 48 -5.01 8.94 -26.04
N VAL A 49 -5.68 9.75 -26.84
CA VAL A 49 -6.94 9.38 -27.50
C VAL A 49 -6.72 9.39 -29.01
N TYR A 50 -7.28 8.41 -29.71
CA TYR A 50 -7.22 8.37 -31.16
C TYR A 50 -8.57 7.96 -31.75
N ARG A 51 -8.87 8.46 -32.95
CA ARG A 51 -10.03 8.08 -33.74
C ARG A 51 -9.67 7.92 -35.21
N CYS A 52 -10.51 7.19 -35.94
CA CYS A 52 -10.32 6.92 -37.37
C CYS A 52 -11.00 8.02 -38.21
N GLU A 53 -10.35 8.43 -39.29
CA GLU A 53 -10.83 9.29 -40.38
C GLU A 53 -11.19 10.76 -40.03
N GLU A 54 -11.65 11.06 -38.82
CA GLU A 54 -12.06 12.42 -38.44
C GLU A 54 -10.98 13.15 -37.60
N PRO A 55 -10.52 14.34 -38.03
CA PRO A 55 -9.58 15.15 -37.26
C PRO A 55 -10.27 15.76 -36.04
N TYR A 56 -9.53 15.94 -34.95
CA TYR A 56 -9.99 16.62 -33.74
C TYR A 56 -10.16 18.13 -33.95
N ASP A 57 -11.19 18.71 -33.37
CA ASP A 57 -11.47 20.14 -33.39
C ASP A 57 -11.39 20.77 -31.98
N ILE A 58 -11.86 22.01 -31.86
CA ILE A 58 -11.81 22.77 -30.60
C ILE A 58 -12.71 22.15 -29.53
N ASP A 59 -13.89 21.65 -29.91
CA ASP A 59 -14.83 21.05 -28.95
C ASP A 59 -14.23 19.76 -28.37
N ASP A 60 -13.54 18.98 -29.22
CA ASP A 60 -12.80 17.81 -28.77
C ASP A 60 -11.66 18.17 -27.80
N ILE A 61 -10.91 19.26 -28.07
CA ILE A 61 -9.83 19.72 -27.18
C ILE A 61 -10.41 20.07 -25.80
N ILE A 62 -11.49 20.84 -25.76
CA ILE A 62 -12.15 21.27 -24.50
C ILE A 62 -12.58 20.04 -23.69
N LEU A 63 -13.24 19.07 -24.34
CA LEU A 63 -13.67 17.85 -23.68
C LEU A 63 -12.49 17.00 -23.19
N CYS A 64 -11.42 16.93 -23.98
CA CYS A 64 -10.22 16.18 -23.63
C CYS A 64 -9.50 16.78 -22.42
N GLU A 65 -9.35 18.10 -22.36
CA GLU A 65 -8.72 18.79 -21.23
C GLU A 65 -9.56 18.71 -19.95
N TYR A 66 -10.88 18.88 -20.08
CA TYR A 66 -11.79 18.72 -18.96
C TYR A 66 -11.76 17.29 -18.43
N GLY A 67 -11.86 16.30 -19.31
CA GLY A 67 -11.75 14.88 -18.97
C GLY A 67 -10.41 14.53 -18.33
N THR A 68 -9.31 15.07 -18.85
CA THR A 68 -7.97 14.88 -18.29
C THR A 68 -7.87 15.43 -16.87
N THR A 69 -8.48 16.59 -16.60
CA THR A 69 -8.52 17.18 -15.26
C THR A 69 -9.27 16.28 -14.27
N VAL A 70 -10.42 15.74 -14.68
CA VAL A 70 -11.20 14.79 -13.86
C VAL A 70 -10.41 13.51 -13.58
N VAL A 71 -9.75 12.95 -14.59
CA VAL A 71 -8.87 11.78 -14.43
C VAL A 71 -7.72 12.09 -13.47
N GLY A 72 -7.08 13.26 -13.60
CA GLY A 72 -6.01 13.69 -12.69
C GLY A 72 -6.46 13.81 -11.23
N LEU A 73 -7.67 14.33 -11.00
CA LEU A 73 -8.27 14.42 -9.66
C LEU A 73 -8.49 13.03 -9.05
N GLU A 74 -9.05 12.09 -9.83
CA GLU A 74 -9.28 10.72 -9.35
C GLU A 74 -7.99 9.95 -9.12
N MET A 75 -6.96 10.15 -9.96
CA MET A 75 -5.63 9.59 -9.73
C MET A 75 -5.02 10.08 -8.42
N MET A 76 -5.03 11.40 -8.18
CA MET A 76 -4.52 11.98 -6.91
C MET A 76 -5.30 11.45 -5.70
N ARG A 77 -6.62 11.37 -5.83
CA ARG A 77 -7.48 10.81 -4.78
C ARG A 77 -7.12 9.36 -4.47
N SER A 78 -6.96 8.52 -5.49
CA SER A 78 -6.58 7.11 -5.30
C SER A 78 -5.25 6.97 -4.57
N VAL A 79 -4.25 7.77 -4.91
CA VAL A 79 -2.94 7.76 -4.24
C VAL A 79 -3.07 8.19 -2.76
N ASN A 80 -3.86 9.23 -2.50
CA ASN A 80 -4.11 9.67 -1.13
C ASN A 80 -4.84 8.61 -0.30
N GLU A 81 -5.89 7.99 -0.84
CA GLU A 81 -6.65 6.93 -0.16
C GLU A 81 -5.76 5.72 0.16
N GLU A 82 -4.90 5.28 -0.78
CA GLU A 82 -3.95 4.19 -0.55
C GLU A 82 -2.92 4.54 0.53
N SER A 83 -2.34 5.75 0.47
CA SER A 83 -1.39 6.25 1.48
C SER A 83 -2.03 6.38 2.87
N GLU A 84 -3.28 6.85 2.94
CA GLU A 84 -4.03 6.92 4.20
C GLU A 84 -4.32 5.54 4.78
N GLU A 85 -4.65 4.56 3.94
CA GLU A 85 -4.87 3.17 4.36
C GLU A 85 -3.58 2.56 4.91
N GLU A 86 -2.45 2.72 4.22
CA GLU A 86 -1.15 2.23 4.67
C GLU A 86 -0.74 2.88 6.00
N THR A 87 -0.88 4.21 6.10
CA THR A 87 -0.62 4.95 7.34
C THR A 87 -1.49 4.44 8.47
N ARG A 88 -2.77 4.18 8.21
CA ARG A 88 -3.71 3.66 9.21
C ARG A 88 -3.30 2.26 9.69
N LYS A 89 -2.87 1.36 8.78
CA LYS A 89 -2.35 0.03 9.14
C LYS A 89 -1.16 0.13 10.09
N ILE A 90 -0.21 1.02 9.80
CA ILE A 90 0.95 1.27 10.68
C ILE A 90 0.52 1.80 12.04
N GLN A 91 -0.38 2.80 12.08
CA GLN A 91 -0.81 3.43 13.33
C GLN A 91 -1.55 2.47 14.26
N ILE A 92 -2.36 1.55 13.72
CA ILE A 92 -3.04 0.50 14.50
C ILE A 92 -2.00 -0.37 15.23
N VAL A 93 -0.98 -0.84 14.51
CA VAL A 93 0.09 -1.67 15.08
C VAL A 93 0.90 -0.91 16.13
N ARG A 94 1.31 0.32 15.83
CA ARG A 94 2.06 1.16 16.78
C ARG A 94 1.27 1.44 18.05
N SER A 95 -0.02 1.71 17.91
CA SER A 95 -0.92 1.91 19.05
C SER A 95 -1.00 0.64 19.89
N ALA A 96 -1.20 -0.53 19.27
CA ALA A 96 -1.23 -1.81 19.97
C ALA A 96 0.07 -2.07 20.75
N ILE A 97 1.24 -1.88 20.11
CA ILE A 97 2.56 -1.99 20.75
C ILE A 97 2.68 -1.04 21.95
N SER A 98 2.23 0.21 21.81
CA SER A 98 2.31 1.20 22.90
C SER A 98 1.50 0.84 24.15
N THR A 99 0.49 -0.03 24.02
CA THR A 99 -0.31 -0.51 25.16
C THR A 99 0.33 -1.67 25.91
N LEU A 100 1.40 -2.26 25.37
CA LEU A 100 2.12 -3.37 26.01
C LEU A 100 3.08 -2.85 27.07
N SER A 101 3.12 -3.55 28.20
CA SER A 101 4.24 -3.46 29.14
C SER A 101 5.50 -4.09 28.55
N PHE A 102 6.66 -3.81 29.14
CA PHE A 102 7.94 -4.35 28.68
C PHE A 102 7.93 -5.89 28.54
N SER A 103 7.46 -6.60 29.56
CA SER A 103 7.39 -8.07 29.54
C SER A 103 6.35 -8.60 28.52
N GLU A 104 5.27 -7.87 28.29
CA GLU A 104 4.29 -8.23 27.25
C GLU A 104 4.85 -8.03 25.84
N LEU A 105 5.63 -6.97 25.62
CA LEU A 105 6.31 -6.70 24.35
C LEU A 105 7.36 -7.78 24.05
N GLU A 106 8.19 -8.12 25.03
CA GLU A 106 9.17 -9.20 24.90
C GLU A 106 8.50 -10.54 24.60
N ALA A 107 7.39 -10.84 25.28
CA ALA A 107 6.58 -12.02 25.00
C ALA A 107 6.07 -12.03 23.55
N ILE A 108 5.53 -10.93 23.04
CA ILE A 108 5.01 -10.82 21.67
C ILE A 108 6.11 -11.01 20.64
N ILE A 109 7.28 -10.40 20.83
CA ILE A 109 8.41 -10.59 19.91
C ILE A 109 8.75 -12.08 19.78
N HIS A 110 8.86 -12.80 20.89
CA HIS A 110 9.15 -14.23 20.87
C HIS A 110 8.02 -15.07 20.25
N ILE A 111 6.76 -14.71 20.49
CA ILE A 111 5.61 -15.38 19.89
C ILE A 111 5.63 -15.27 18.36
N PHE A 112 5.90 -14.07 17.85
CA PHE A 112 5.94 -13.82 16.41
C PHE A 112 7.20 -14.40 15.76
N ASP A 113 8.34 -14.46 16.46
CA ASP A 113 9.53 -15.18 16.00
C ASP A 113 9.30 -16.70 15.87
N GLU A 114 8.40 -17.27 16.70
CA GLU A 114 7.99 -18.69 16.61
C GLU A 114 6.89 -18.95 15.58
N LEU A 115 6.19 -17.91 15.13
CA LEU A 115 5.15 -18.01 14.11
C LEU A 115 5.82 -18.10 12.73
N ASN A 116 5.91 -19.31 12.17
CA ASN A 116 6.46 -19.52 10.82
C ASN A 116 5.46 -19.07 9.73
N GLY A 117 5.29 -17.75 9.55
CA GLY A 117 4.41 -17.17 8.55
C GLY A 117 3.36 -16.25 9.16
N THR A 118 2.18 -16.15 8.53
CA THR A 118 1.08 -15.26 8.96
C THR A 118 0.06 -15.95 9.86
N GLU A 119 0.19 -17.24 10.12
CA GLU A 119 -0.71 -18.01 10.98
C GLU A 119 -0.02 -19.21 11.61
N GLY A 120 -0.52 -19.65 12.77
CA GLY A 120 0.07 -20.77 13.49
C GLY A 120 -0.65 -21.12 14.79
N ILE A 121 -0.29 -22.26 15.38
CA ILE A 121 -0.78 -22.67 16.71
C ILE A 121 0.29 -22.35 17.75
N LEU A 122 -0.07 -21.50 18.70
CA LEU A 122 0.78 -21.12 19.82
C LEU A 122 0.41 -21.89 21.09
N VAL A 123 1.41 -22.48 21.74
CA VAL A 123 1.25 -23.08 23.07
C VAL A 123 1.85 -22.14 24.12
N ALA A 124 1.00 -21.33 24.76
CA ALA A 124 1.43 -20.27 25.68
C ALA A 124 2.33 -20.76 26.84
N SER A 125 2.12 -21.98 27.35
CA SER A 125 2.99 -22.54 28.40
C SER A 125 4.42 -22.77 27.90
N LYS A 126 4.59 -23.23 26.66
CA LYS A 126 5.91 -23.50 26.06
C LYS A 126 6.72 -22.21 25.88
N VAL A 127 6.05 -21.12 25.50
CA VAL A 127 6.67 -19.79 25.39
C VAL A 127 6.99 -19.22 26.77
N ALA A 128 6.06 -19.34 27.73
CA ALA A 128 6.24 -18.90 29.11
C ALA A 128 7.50 -19.53 29.75
N ASP A 129 7.64 -20.85 29.65
CA ASP A 129 8.77 -21.60 30.21
C ASP A 129 10.11 -21.23 29.57
N ARG A 130 10.10 -20.88 28.27
CA ARG A 130 11.30 -20.51 27.50
C ARG A 130 11.79 -19.10 27.81
N VAL A 131 10.87 -18.15 27.90
CA VAL A 131 11.17 -16.72 28.13
C VAL A 131 11.29 -16.41 29.63
N GLY A 132 10.81 -17.30 30.50
CA GLY A 132 10.86 -17.11 31.96
C GLY A 132 9.81 -16.13 32.48
N ILE A 133 8.65 -16.07 31.82
CA ILE A 133 7.53 -15.18 32.17
C ILE A 133 6.28 -15.98 32.54
N THR A 134 5.30 -15.35 33.18
CA THR A 134 4.04 -16.03 33.50
C THR A 134 3.13 -16.14 32.27
N ARG A 135 2.34 -17.21 32.20
CA ARG A 135 1.36 -17.42 31.12
C ARG A 135 0.35 -16.26 30.99
N SER A 136 0.01 -15.58 32.09
CA SER A 136 -0.91 -14.45 32.08
C SER A 136 -0.38 -13.25 31.29
N VAL A 137 0.94 -13.02 31.29
CA VAL A 137 1.59 -11.96 30.48
C VAL A 137 1.35 -12.21 28.99
N ILE A 138 1.57 -13.45 28.53
CA ILE A 138 1.33 -13.84 27.12
C ILE A 138 -0.13 -13.66 26.73
N VAL A 139 -1.07 -14.15 27.56
CA VAL A 139 -2.50 -14.07 27.27
C VAL A 139 -2.97 -12.62 27.21
N ASN A 140 -2.48 -11.76 28.11
CA ASN A 140 -2.82 -10.34 28.12
C ASN A 140 -2.26 -9.61 26.89
N ALA A 141 -1.02 -9.90 26.50
CA ALA A 141 -0.40 -9.32 25.32
C ALA A 141 -1.18 -9.68 24.04
N LEU A 142 -1.51 -10.97 23.87
CA LEU A 142 -2.33 -11.45 22.76
C LEU A 142 -3.72 -10.80 22.74
N ARG A 143 -4.36 -10.66 23.90
CA ARG A 143 -5.67 -10.01 24.02
C ARG A 143 -5.63 -8.53 23.60
N LYS A 144 -4.55 -7.81 23.90
CA LYS A 144 -4.36 -6.41 23.46
C LYS A 144 -4.22 -6.32 21.94
N PHE A 145 -3.46 -7.22 21.33
CA PHE A 145 -3.29 -7.28 19.87
C PHE A 145 -4.58 -7.69 19.15
N GLU A 146 -5.33 -8.64 19.72
CA GLU A 146 -6.64 -9.04 19.21
C GLU A 146 -7.66 -7.90 19.31
N SER A 147 -7.68 -7.18 20.45
CA SER A 147 -8.56 -6.03 20.65
C SER A 147 -8.25 -4.87 19.69
N ALA A 148 -7.00 -4.74 19.26
CA ALA A 148 -6.57 -3.74 18.28
C ALA A 148 -6.78 -4.19 16.82
N GLY A 149 -7.25 -5.42 16.58
CA GLY A 149 -7.41 -5.97 15.23
C GLY A 149 -6.10 -6.27 14.52
N VAL A 150 -5.01 -6.46 15.27
CA VAL A 150 -3.70 -6.86 14.71
C VAL A 150 -3.66 -8.36 14.43
N ILE A 151 -4.31 -9.15 15.31
CA ILE A 151 -4.43 -10.60 15.19
C ILE A 151 -5.87 -11.04 15.43
N GLU A 152 -6.19 -12.24 14.98
CA GLU A 152 -7.33 -13.02 15.44
C GLU A 152 -6.83 -14.23 16.21
N SER A 153 -7.49 -14.53 17.34
CA SER A 153 -7.17 -15.71 18.13
C SER A 153 -8.35 -16.66 18.25
N ARG A 154 -8.09 -17.97 18.17
CA ARG A 154 -9.09 -19.01 18.42
C ARG A 154 -8.52 -20.08 19.33
N SER A 155 -9.15 -20.25 20.50
CA SER A 155 -8.78 -21.32 21.42
C SER A 155 -8.98 -22.69 20.77
N SER A 156 -7.94 -23.52 20.76
CA SER A 156 -7.97 -24.92 20.35
C SER A 156 -7.88 -25.86 21.56
N GLY A 157 -8.28 -25.37 22.74
CA GLY A 157 -8.22 -26.12 23.99
C GLY A 157 -6.78 -26.48 24.37
N MET A 158 -6.53 -27.78 24.60
CA MET A 158 -5.21 -28.29 25.00
C MET A 158 -4.15 -28.20 23.90
N LYS A 159 -4.56 -28.06 22.63
CA LYS A 159 -3.62 -27.94 21.50
C LYS A 159 -2.95 -26.55 21.44
N GLY A 160 -3.47 -25.57 22.17
CA GLY A 160 -2.99 -24.19 22.17
C GLY A 160 -4.02 -23.22 21.62
N THR A 161 -3.55 -22.05 21.20
CA THR A 161 -4.35 -20.98 20.60
C THR A 161 -3.91 -20.84 19.15
N TYR A 162 -4.85 -20.96 18.22
CA TYR A 162 -4.61 -20.60 16.83
C TYR A 162 -4.55 -19.08 16.73
N ILE A 163 -3.50 -18.56 16.10
CA ILE A 163 -3.30 -17.13 15.88
C ILE A 163 -3.20 -16.93 14.37
N LYS A 164 -3.92 -15.93 13.88
CA LYS A 164 -3.81 -15.44 12.51
C LYS A 164 -3.50 -13.95 12.55
N VAL A 165 -2.49 -13.53 11.80
CA VAL A 165 -2.13 -12.13 11.65
C VAL A 165 -3.10 -11.49 10.65
N VAL A 166 -3.76 -10.41 11.08
CA VAL A 166 -4.69 -9.63 10.26
C VAL A 166 -3.97 -8.45 9.62
N ASN A 167 -3.02 -7.86 10.34
CA ASN A 167 -2.21 -6.73 9.89
C ASN A 167 -0.73 -7.14 9.87
N ASP A 168 -0.19 -7.38 8.68
CA ASP A 168 1.18 -7.84 8.41
C ASP A 168 2.26 -6.81 8.74
N VAL A 169 1.90 -5.52 8.81
CA VAL A 169 2.80 -4.45 9.26
C VAL A 169 3.38 -4.74 10.65
N VAL A 170 2.71 -5.55 11.46
CA VAL A 170 3.20 -6.01 12.78
C VAL A 170 4.61 -6.59 12.72
N PHE A 171 4.96 -7.35 11.68
CA PHE A 171 6.29 -7.95 11.57
C PHE A 171 7.37 -6.87 11.43
N SER A 172 7.15 -5.89 10.55
CA SER A 172 8.09 -4.78 10.33
C SER A 172 8.25 -3.89 11.56
N GLU A 173 7.17 -3.58 12.27
CA GLU A 173 7.21 -2.71 13.44
C GLU A 173 7.84 -3.41 14.65
N LEU A 174 7.56 -4.70 14.88
CA LEU A 174 8.23 -5.48 15.92
C LEU A 174 9.73 -5.62 15.65
N GLU A 175 10.13 -5.85 14.41
CA GLU A 175 11.56 -5.87 14.02
C GLU A 175 12.23 -4.51 14.24
N ALA A 176 11.55 -3.40 13.95
CA ALA A 176 12.06 -2.06 14.22
C ALA A 176 12.27 -1.82 15.72
N VAL A 177 11.33 -2.27 16.55
CA VAL A 177 11.43 -2.20 18.02
C VAL A 177 12.58 -3.08 18.54
N LYS A 178 12.70 -4.32 18.05
CA LYS A 178 13.79 -5.24 18.39
C LYS A 178 15.17 -4.64 18.08
N LYS A 179 15.32 -4.01 16.90
CA LYS A 179 16.56 -3.30 16.53
C LYS A 179 16.86 -2.11 17.42
N LYS A 180 15.86 -1.34 17.85
CA LYS A 180 16.05 -0.24 18.81
C LYS A 180 16.54 -0.75 20.17
N ASN A 181 15.93 -1.82 20.68
CA ASN A 181 16.33 -2.43 21.95
C ASN A 181 17.74 -3.05 21.90
N GLN A 182 18.13 -3.66 20.76
CA GLN A 182 19.48 -4.20 20.57
C GLN A 182 20.55 -3.12 20.37
N LYS A 183 20.17 -1.95 19.85
CA LYS A 183 21.07 -0.80 19.67
C LYS A 183 21.25 0.04 20.93
N GLY A 184 20.76 -0.43 22.09
CA GLY A 184 20.78 0.24 23.39
C GLY A 184 21.98 1.15 23.64
N ILE A 185 21.80 2.40 23.22
CA ILE A 185 21.98 3.61 24.02
C ILE A 185 20.59 3.96 24.54
#